data_AF-A0A495JAN8-F1
#
_entry.id   AF-A0A495JAN8-F1
#
_cell.length_a   1.000
_cell.length_b   1.000
_cell.length_c   1.000
_cell.angle_alpha   90.00
_cell.angle_beta   90.00
_cell.angle_gamma   90.00
#
_symmetry.space_group_name_H-M   'P 1'
#
loop_
_entity.id
_entity.type
_entity.pdbx_description
1 polymer ?
#
loop_
_entity_poly.entity_id
_entity_poly.type
_entity_poly.pdbx_seq_one_letter_code
_entity_poly.pdbx_strand_id
1 'polypeptide(L)'
;GKPRAAATKSGVRISYSEETLQKESKRITLSNASMMAGDALRKILRNTHLQYRLYGTYIIIDEKPADLKPGKVLGKVIDEKGEPLPGATIKVIQTGQAIQSATDGTYQLSLVPGTYTLEVSFVSYQTKRITELIISEGKLTQLDVALQPANNALNEVVISSSYKKASVDGLYARQKNNAGITDGTCRTDCQDAR
;
A
#
# COMPACT_ATOMS: atom_id res chain seq x y z
N GLY A 1 24.02 19.09 -10.18
CA GLY A 1 24.94 17.97 -9.92
C GLY A 1 25.56 18.16 -8.56
N LYS A 2 25.41 17.19 -7.65
CA LYS A 2 26.00 17.25 -6.29
C LYS A 2 27.48 16.85 -6.35
N PRO A 3 28.36 17.46 -5.53
CA PRO A 3 29.78 17.15 -5.50
C PRO A 3 30.00 15.70 -5.03
N ARG A 4 30.81 14.95 -5.79
CA ARG A 4 31.27 13.60 -5.44
C ARG A 4 32.72 13.71 -5.00
N ALA A 5 33.01 13.38 -3.75
CA ALA A 5 34.38 13.33 -3.27
C ALA A 5 34.99 11.95 -3.55
N ALA A 6 36.29 11.92 -3.82
CA ALA A 6 37.02 10.72 -4.20
C ALA A 6 38.29 10.56 -3.36
N ALA A 7 38.38 9.47 -2.60
CA ALA A 7 39.59 9.09 -1.86
C ALA A 7 40.38 8.04 -2.65
N THR A 8 41.70 8.21 -2.75
CA THR A 8 42.60 7.28 -3.45
C THR A 8 43.65 6.73 -2.49
N LYS A 9 43.62 5.42 -2.27
CA LYS A 9 44.76 4.64 -1.76
C LYS A 9 44.65 3.25 -2.39
N SER A 10 45.74 2.76 -2.98
CA SER A 10 45.89 1.49 -3.74
C SER A 10 45.32 1.38 -5.18
N GLY A 11 45.16 2.48 -5.91
CA GLY A 11 44.65 2.44 -7.31
C GLY A 11 43.13 2.24 -7.42
N VAL A 12 42.46 2.11 -6.27
CA VAL A 12 41.00 2.06 -6.14
C VAL A 12 40.47 3.48 -5.96
N ARG A 13 39.44 3.85 -6.73
CA ARG A 13 38.72 5.13 -6.58
C ARG A 13 37.39 4.88 -5.87
N ILE A 14 37.25 5.44 -4.67
CA ILE A 14 35.98 5.39 -3.92
C ILE A 14 35.21 6.66 -4.23
N SER A 15 34.04 6.56 -4.85
CA SER A 15 33.15 7.69 -5.12
C SER A 15 31.99 7.65 -4.14
N TYR A 16 31.75 8.76 -3.44
CA TYR A 16 30.67 8.90 -2.47
C TYR A 16 30.01 10.28 -2.56
N SER A 17 28.74 10.37 -2.15
CA SER A 17 28.05 11.63 -1.89
C SER A 17 28.34 12.11 -0.47
N GLU A 18 28.87 13.32 -0.30
CA GLU A 18 29.21 13.86 1.03
C GLU A 18 28.00 13.90 1.99
N GLU A 19 26.81 14.16 1.45
CA GLU A 19 25.54 14.21 2.21
C GLU A 19 25.16 12.86 2.85
N THR A 20 25.58 11.74 2.25
CA THR A 20 25.34 10.38 2.76
C THR A 20 26.29 10.05 3.90
N LEU A 21 27.52 10.58 3.88
CA LEU A 21 28.51 10.34 4.95
C LEU A 21 28.32 11.26 6.16
N GLN A 22 27.79 12.48 6.00
CA GLN A 22 27.56 13.38 7.13
C GLN A 22 26.46 12.89 8.10
N LYS A 23 25.56 12.00 7.65
CA LYS A 23 24.51 11.39 8.49
C LYS A 23 24.98 10.17 9.29
N GLU A 24 26.17 9.64 9.00
CA GLU A 24 26.73 8.43 9.62
C GLU A 24 28.07 8.76 10.29
N SER A 25 28.04 9.02 11.59
CA SER A 25 29.21 9.45 12.39
C SER A 25 30.05 8.28 12.95
N LYS A 26 29.86 7.06 12.44
CA LYS A 26 30.45 5.86 13.02
C LYS A 26 31.89 5.65 12.53
N ARG A 27 32.87 5.98 13.38
CA ARG A 27 34.27 5.60 13.15
C ARG A 27 34.42 4.08 13.22
N ILE A 28 34.91 3.46 12.16
CA ILE A 28 35.26 2.04 12.13
C ILE A 28 36.77 1.91 12.00
N THR A 29 37.43 1.46 13.07
CA THR A 29 38.85 1.15 13.08
C THR A 29 39.06 -0.27 12.58
N LEU A 30 39.78 -0.44 11.47
CA LEU A 30 40.13 -1.76 10.94
C LEU A 30 41.55 -2.12 11.42
N SER A 31 41.66 -3.14 12.27
CA SER A 31 42.94 -3.52 12.90
C SER A 31 43.77 -4.54 12.11
N ASN A 32 43.28 -5.06 10.97
CA ASN A 32 43.95 -6.15 10.25
C ASN A 32 44.54 -5.68 8.92
N ALA A 33 45.86 -5.68 8.84
CA ALA A 33 46.65 -5.18 7.71
C ALA A 33 46.60 -6.06 6.44
N SER A 34 45.97 -7.26 6.50
CA SER A 34 45.92 -8.22 5.38
C SER A 34 44.50 -8.51 4.87
N MET A 35 43.53 -7.62 5.14
CA MET A 35 42.17 -7.77 4.62
C MET A 35 42.07 -7.16 3.21
N MET A 36 41.46 -7.88 2.26
CA MET A 36 41.11 -7.31 0.97
C MET A 36 40.11 -6.16 1.14
N ALA A 37 40.24 -5.09 0.36
CA ALA A 37 39.40 -3.91 0.47
C ALA A 37 37.89 -4.23 0.39
N GLY A 38 37.50 -5.23 -0.42
CA GLY A 38 36.11 -5.70 -0.51
C GLY A 38 35.58 -6.35 0.77
N ASP A 39 36.42 -7.08 1.52
CA ASP A 39 36.04 -7.69 2.80
C ASP A 39 35.94 -6.65 3.92
N ALA A 40 36.88 -5.72 3.94
CA ALA A 40 36.82 -4.56 4.83
C ALA A 40 35.53 -3.77 4.61
N LEU A 41 35.17 -3.49 3.35
CA LEU A 41 33.97 -2.75 3.00
C LEU A 41 32.69 -3.52 3.34
N ARG A 42 32.63 -4.83 3.08
CA ARG A 42 31.52 -5.69 3.52
C ARG A 42 31.31 -5.62 5.03
N LYS A 43 32.40 -5.67 5.82
CA LYS A 43 32.33 -5.65 7.28
C LYS A 43 31.86 -4.29 7.83
N ILE A 44 32.35 -3.20 7.23
CA ILE A 44 31.95 -1.83 7.58
C ILE A 44 30.46 -1.61 7.29
N LEU A 45 30.01 -1.98 6.09
CA LEU A 45 28.65 -1.65 5.63
C LEU A 45 27.56 -2.62 6.14
N ARG A 46 27.94 -3.74 6.78
CA ARG A 46 27.00 -4.78 7.23
C ARG A 46 25.89 -4.26 8.15
N ASN A 47 26.22 -3.33 9.05
CA ASN A 47 25.26 -2.77 10.03
C ASN A 47 24.83 -1.33 9.67
N THR A 48 24.90 -0.98 8.39
CA THR A 48 24.47 0.32 7.88
C THR A 48 23.38 0.14 6.83
N HIS A 49 22.60 1.20 6.59
CA HIS A 49 21.66 1.29 5.48
C HIS A 49 22.36 1.50 4.13
N LEU A 50 23.64 1.18 4.02
CA LEU A 50 24.45 1.39 2.83
C LEU A 50 24.85 0.04 2.21
N GLN A 51 24.95 0.03 0.90
CA GLN A 51 25.50 -1.03 0.08
C GLN A 51 26.61 -0.46 -0.81
N TYR A 52 27.44 -1.34 -1.36
CA TYR A 52 28.41 -0.93 -2.37
C TYR A 52 28.22 -1.70 -3.66
N ARG A 53 28.57 -1.07 -4.77
CA ARG A 53 28.62 -1.66 -6.11
C ARG A 53 29.97 -1.36 -6.74
N LEU A 54 30.47 -2.34 -7.51
CA LEU A 54 31.72 -2.22 -8.26
C LEU A 54 31.40 -1.91 -9.72
N TYR A 55 31.98 -0.83 -10.25
CA TYR A 55 31.93 -0.49 -11.67
C TYR A 55 33.35 -0.23 -12.16
N GLY A 56 33.99 -1.26 -12.73
CA GLY A 56 35.41 -1.21 -13.08
C GLY A 56 36.29 -0.97 -11.85
N THR A 57 37.01 0.15 -11.82
CA THR A 57 37.86 0.58 -10.69
C THR A 57 37.12 1.43 -9.64
N TYR A 58 35.83 1.70 -9.86
CA TYR A 58 35.02 2.53 -8.96
C TYR A 58 34.26 1.68 -7.95
N ILE A 59 34.37 2.06 -6.68
CA ILE A 59 33.48 1.63 -5.61
C ILE A 59 32.44 2.72 -5.43
N ILE A 60 31.18 2.38 -5.71
CA ILE A 60 30.03 3.25 -5.48
C ILE A 60 29.36 2.79 -4.20
N ILE A 61 29.22 3.69 -3.22
CA ILE A 61 28.47 3.44 -1.99
C ILE A 61 27.15 4.17 -2.11
N ASP A 62 26.04 3.42 -2.06
CA ASP A 62 24.68 3.95 -2.14
C ASP A 62 23.87 3.43 -0.95
N GLU A 63 22.72 4.06 -0.69
CA GLU A 63 21.76 3.52 0.26
C GLU A 63 21.21 2.17 -0.24
N LYS A 64 21.08 1.21 0.67
CA LYS A 64 20.26 0.02 0.43
C LYS A 64 18.84 0.52 0.17
N PRO A 65 18.16 0.03 -0.89
CA PRO A 65 16.74 0.27 -0.99
C PRO A 65 16.10 -0.18 0.32
N ALA A 66 15.30 0.69 0.92
CA ALA A 66 14.53 0.30 2.09
C ALA A 66 13.67 -0.90 1.68
N ASP A 67 13.81 -2.03 2.38
CA ASP A 67 12.97 -3.21 2.22
C ASP A 67 11.57 -2.87 2.78
N LEU A 68 10.85 -1.98 2.10
CA LEU A 68 9.52 -1.56 2.51
C LEU A 68 8.57 -2.74 2.32
N LYS A 69 8.14 -3.35 3.43
CA LYS A 69 7.13 -4.40 3.37
C LYS A 69 5.81 -3.80 2.88
N PRO A 70 5.21 -4.33 1.80
CA PRO A 70 3.92 -3.85 1.34
C PRO A 70 2.87 -3.90 2.45
N GLY A 71 2.10 -2.84 2.59
CA GLY A 71 0.86 -2.85 3.36
C GLY A 71 -0.25 -3.51 2.55
N LYS A 72 -1.31 -3.95 3.24
CA LYS A 72 -2.47 -4.58 2.61
C LYS A 72 -3.72 -3.73 2.85
N VAL A 73 -4.53 -3.55 1.81
CA VAL A 73 -5.88 -2.98 1.91
C VAL A 73 -6.87 -4.10 1.71
N LEU A 74 -7.79 -4.26 2.66
CA LEU A 74 -8.88 -5.23 2.60
C LEU A 74 -10.20 -4.51 2.73
N GLY A 75 -11.23 -5.04 2.07
CA GLY A 75 -12.56 -4.48 2.22
C GLY A 75 -13.59 -5.16 1.36
N LYS A 76 -14.80 -4.59 1.39
CA LYS A 76 -15.89 -4.98 0.50
C LYS A 76 -16.38 -3.79 -0.33
N VAL A 77 -16.71 -4.04 -1.58
CA VAL A 77 -17.49 -3.12 -2.41
C VAL A 77 -18.95 -3.53 -2.31
N ILE A 78 -19.79 -2.59 -1.89
CA ILE A 78 -21.22 -2.79 -1.65
C ILE A 78 -22.02 -1.64 -2.27
N ASP A 79 -23.32 -1.82 -2.44
CA ASP A 79 -24.24 -0.74 -2.80
C ASP A 79 -24.76 0.02 -1.57
N GLU A 80 -25.66 0.98 -1.80
CA GLU A 80 -26.30 1.77 -0.72
C GLU A 80 -27.23 0.95 0.19
N LYS A 81 -27.68 -0.23 -0.26
CA LYS A 81 -28.48 -1.19 0.51
C LYS A 81 -27.61 -2.16 1.29
N GLY A 82 -26.30 -2.15 1.04
CA GLY A 82 -25.30 -3.02 1.63
C GLY A 82 -25.17 -4.37 0.93
N GLU A 83 -25.73 -4.53 -0.27
CA GLU A 83 -25.56 -5.71 -1.11
C GLU A 83 -24.15 -5.71 -1.74
N PRO A 84 -23.46 -6.86 -1.79
CA PRO A 84 -22.14 -6.95 -2.38
C PRO A 84 -22.17 -6.71 -3.90
N LEU A 85 -21.17 -5.99 -4.41
CA LEU A 85 -21.00 -5.72 -5.83
C LEU A 85 -19.84 -6.54 -6.39
N PRO A 86 -20.10 -7.72 -6.98
CA PRO A 86 -19.06 -8.53 -7.60
C PRO A 86 -18.60 -7.96 -8.95
N GLY A 87 -17.30 -8.00 -9.22
CA GLY A 87 -16.73 -7.47 -10.46
C GLY A 87 -16.61 -5.94 -10.50
N ALA A 88 -16.81 -5.24 -9.38
CA ALA A 88 -16.46 -3.82 -9.25
C ALA A 88 -14.95 -3.65 -9.44
N THR A 89 -14.55 -2.64 -10.21
CA THR A 89 -13.14 -2.35 -10.49
C THR A 89 -12.61 -1.38 -9.45
N ILE A 90 -11.50 -1.74 -8.81
CA ILE A 90 -10.76 -0.92 -7.84
C ILE A 90 -9.41 -0.58 -8.45
N LYS A 91 -9.22 0.69 -8.81
CA LYS A 91 -8.00 1.22 -9.45
C LYS A 91 -7.25 2.15 -8.51
N VAL A 92 -5.94 2.00 -8.45
CA VAL A 92 -5.02 2.89 -7.75
C VAL A 92 -4.52 3.92 -8.74
N ILE A 93 -4.86 5.19 -8.55
CA ILE A 93 -4.58 6.24 -9.55
C ILE A 93 -3.07 6.42 -9.75
N GLN A 94 -2.29 6.44 -8.67
CA GLN A 94 -0.85 6.69 -8.72
C GLN A 94 -0.05 5.57 -9.40
N THR A 95 -0.43 4.31 -9.21
CA THR A 95 0.32 3.16 -9.73
C THR A 95 -0.29 2.57 -10.98
N GLY A 96 -1.55 2.91 -11.30
CA GLY A 96 -2.33 2.29 -12.36
C GLY A 96 -2.78 0.86 -12.06
N GLN A 97 -2.40 0.30 -10.90
CA GLN A 97 -2.80 -1.05 -10.49
C GLN A 97 -4.31 -1.11 -10.34
N ALA A 98 -4.93 -2.13 -10.93
CA ALA A 98 -6.37 -2.37 -10.81
C ALA A 98 -6.63 -3.82 -10.43
N ILE A 99 -7.65 -4.03 -9.60
CA ILE A 99 -8.19 -5.34 -9.22
C ILE A 99 -9.71 -5.32 -9.33
N GLN A 100 -10.33 -6.49 -9.34
CA GLN A 100 -11.78 -6.63 -9.28
C GLN A 100 -12.22 -7.21 -7.94
N SER A 101 -13.40 -6.81 -7.47
CA SER A 101 -14.03 -7.45 -6.31
C SER A 101 -14.47 -8.88 -6.63
N ALA A 102 -14.36 -9.76 -5.65
CA ALA A 102 -14.80 -11.16 -5.71
C ALA A 102 -16.33 -11.26 -5.68
N THR A 103 -16.85 -12.50 -5.77
CA THR A 103 -18.29 -12.80 -5.78
C THR A 103 -19.05 -12.31 -4.55
N ASP A 104 -18.39 -12.23 -3.40
CA ASP A 104 -18.94 -11.72 -2.14
C ASP A 104 -18.63 -10.22 -1.90
N GLY A 105 -18.18 -9.53 -2.96
CA GLY A 105 -17.79 -8.13 -2.96
C GLY A 105 -16.43 -7.86 -2.34
N THR A 106 -15.69 -8.86 -1.84
CA THR A 106 -14.39 -8.64 -1.19
C THR A 106 -13.29 -8.26 -2.16
N TYR A 107 -12.32 -7.48 -1.67
CA TYR A 107 -11.10 -7.18 -2.43
C TYR A 107 -9.88 -7.14 -1.50
N GLN A 108 -8.72 -7.44 -2.09
CA GLN A 108 -7.43 -7.33 -1.43
C GLN A 108 -6.41 -6.69 -2.36
N LEU A 109 -5.73 -5.65 -1.86
CA LEU A 109 -4.69 -4.93 -2.58
C LEU A 109 -3.42 -4.86 -1.75
N SER A 110 -2.27 -5.12 -2.36
CA SER A 110 -0.96 -4.95 -1.72
C SER A 110 -0.26 -3.73 -2.30
N LEU A 111 0.04 -2.74 -1.46
CA LEU A 111 0.68 -1.48 -1.86
C LEU A 111 1.91 -1.19 -1.02
N VAL A 112 2.94 -0.61 -1.62
CA VAL A 112 4.06 -0.06 -0.85
C VAL A 112 3.56 1.08 0.06
N PRO A 113 4.24 1.35 1.18
CA PRO A 113 3.85 2.43 2.08
C PRO A 113 3.82 3.79 1.36
N GLY A 114 2.76 4.55 1.56
CA GLY A 114 2.53 5.82 0.87
C GLY A 114 1.09 6.29 0.96
N THR A 115 0.79 7.43 0.33
CA THR A 115 -0.56 8.01 0.26
C THR A 115 -1.14 7.81 -1.12
N TYR A 116 -2.32 7.19 -1.19
CA TYR A 116 -2.96 6.77 -2.43
C TYR A 116 -4.34 7.39 -2.62
N THR A 117 -4.78 7.38 -3.88
CA THR A 117 -6.18 7.61 -4.27
C THR A 117 -6.70 6.37 -4.96
N LEU A 118 -7.78 5.81 -4.42
CA LEU A 118 -8.49 4.71 -5.04
C LEU A 118 -9.66 5.26 -5.86
N GLU A 119 -9.89 4.69 -7.03
CA GLU A 119 -11.06 4.91 -7.86
C GLU A 119 -11.80 3.59 -7.97
N VAL A 120 -13.06 3.58 -7.53
CA VAL A 120 -13.92 2.40 -7.54
C VAL A 120 -15.07 2.67 -8.50
N SER A 121 -15.24 1.78 -9.47
CA SER A 121 -16.27 1.88 -10.49
C SER A 121 -16.96 0.54 -10.72
N PHE A 122 -18.24 0.60 -11.08
CA PHE A 122 -19.03 -0.57 -11.45
C PHE A 122 -20.14 -0.16 -12.44
N VAL A 123 -20.57 -1.10 -13.27
CA VAL A 123 -21.55 -0.82 -14.35
C VAL A 123 -22.86 -0.34 -13.74
N SER A 124 -23.39 0.77 -14.24
CA SER A 124 -24.62 1.43 -13.74
C SER A 124 -24.50 2.05 -12.34
N TYR A 125 -23.29 2.22 -11.82
CA TYR A 125 -23.02 2.95 -10.56
C TYR A 125 -22.14 4.17 -10.80
N GLN A 126 -22.22 5.13 -9.90
CA GLN A 126 -21.37 6.32 -9.94
C GLN A 126 -19.95 5.99 -9.50
N THR A 127 -18.97 6.39 -10.31
CA THR A 127 -17.55 6.21 -10.00
C THR A 127 -17.18 7.02 -8.75
N LYS A 128 -16.55 6.37 -7.77
CA LYS A 128 -16.17 6.99 -6.49
C LYS A 128 -14.65 7.03 -6.35
N ARG A 129 -14.10 8.21 -6.10
CA ARG A 129 -12.71 8.42 -5.67
C ARG A 129 -12.60 8.53 -4.16
N ILE A 130 -11.61 7.83 -3.61
CA ILE A 130 -11.26 7.82 -2.20
C ILE A 130 -9.84 8.37 -2.09
N THR A 131 -9.71 9.61 -1.64
CA THR A 131 -8.44 10.30 -1.44
C THR A 131 -7.89 10.07 -0.03
N GLU A 132 -6.62 10.43 0.18
CA GLU A 132 -5.97 10.41 1.51
C GLU A 132 -5.89 9.01 2.15
N LEU A 133 -5.83 7.95 1.35
CA LEU A 133 -5.59 6.59 1.85
C LEU A 133 -4.12 6.42 2.20
N ILE A 134 -3.81 6.38 3.50
CA ILE A 134 -2.44 6.18 3.99
C ILE A 134 -2.18 4.69 4.21
N ILE A 135 -1.20 4.15 3.50
CA ILE A 135 -0.72 2.77 3.65
C ILE A 135 0.56 2.79 4.48
N SER A 136 0.55 2.05 5.58
CA SER A 136 1.71 1.88 6.45
C SER A 136 2.38 0.53 6.20
N GLU A 137 3.70 0.50 6.43
CA GLU A 137 4.52 -0.69 6.23
C GLU A 137 4.03 -1.90 7.03
N GLY A 138 3.79 -3.01 6.32
CA GLY A 138 3.33 -4.28 6.91
C GLY A 138 1.99 -4.22 7.64
N LYS A 139 1.26 -3.10 7.58
CA LYS A 139 -0.06 -2.95 8.23
C LYS A 139 -1.19 -3.31 7.28
N LEU A 140 -2.28 -3.72 7.89
CA LEU A 140 -3.55 -4.00 7.23
C LEU A 140 -4.48 -2.80 7.44
N THR A 141 -4.98 -2.23 6.34
CA THR A 141 -5.95 -1.14 6.32
C THR A 141 -7.28 -1.69 5.84
N GLN A 142 -8.33 -1.56 6.65
CA GLN A 142 -9.67 -1.98 6.26
C GLN A 142 -10.44 -0.80 5.66
N LEU A 143 -11.07 -1.00 4.50
CA LEU A 143 -11.83 0.03 3.80
C LEU A 143 -13.00 -0.60 3.07
N ASP A 144 -14.23 -0.38 3.52
CA ASP A 144 -15.40 -0.75 2.72
C ASP A 144 -15.85 0.43 1.88
N VAL A 145 -16.35 0.14 0.69
CA VAL A 145 -16.75 1.14 -0.28
C VAL A 145 -18.19 0.92 -0.68
N ALA A 146 -19.06 1.83 -0.26
CA ALA A 146 -20.43 1.91 -0.74
C ALA A 146 -20.51 2.78 -2.01
N LEU A 147 -21.01 2.20 -3.11
CA LEU A 147 -21.31 2.90 -4.36
C LEU A 147 -22.80 3.26 -4.44
N GLN A 148 -23.09 4.34 -5.16
CA GLN A 148 -24.46 4.79 -5.42
C GLN A 148 -24.85 4.48 -6.86
N PRO A 149 -26.10 4.07 -7.14
CA PRO A 149 -26.58 3.88 -8.50
C PRO A 149 -26.40 5.15 -9.34
N ALA A 150 -26.04 4.97 -10.61
CA ALA A 150 -26.04 6.05 -11.58
C ALA A 150 -27.49 6.34 -11.99
N ASN A 151 -28.01 7.50 -11.61
CA ASN A 151 -29.29 7.96 -12.14
C ASN A 151 -29.08 8.39 -13.60
N ASN A 152 -30.01 8.05 -14.49
CA ASN A 152 -30.00 8.19 -15.96
C ASN A 152 -29.59 9.55 -16.59
N ALA A 153 -29.10 10.52 -15.82
CA ALA A 153 -28.38 11.65 -16.36
C ALA A 153 -27.01 11.18 -16.85
N LEU A 154 -26.84 11.16 -18.18
CA LEU A 154 -25.66 10.76 -18.97
C LEU A 154 -24.33 11.48 -18.64
N ASN A 155 -24.23 12.15 -17.49
CA ASN A 155 -22.98 12.70 -16.99
C ASN A 155 -22.39 11.71 -15.99
N GLU A 156 -21.30 11.06 -16.38
CA GLU A 156 -20.47 10.27 -15.47
C GLU A 156 -19.85 11.22 -14.42
N VAL A 157 -20.54 11.41 -13.30
CA VAL A 157 -20.05 12.22 -12.20
C VAL A 157 -19.13 11.36 -11.34
N VAL A 158 -17.85 11.75 -11.26
CA VAL A 158 -16.89 11.15 -10.33
C VAL A 158 -17.04 11.83 -8.97
N ILE A 159 -17.51 11.11 -7.96
CA ILE A 159 -17.61 11.63 -6.60
C ILE A 159 -16.27 11.44 -5.88
N SER A 160 -15.66 12.52 -5.41
CA SER A 160 -14.47 12.45 -4.56
C SER A 160 -14.84 12.49 -3.08
N SER A 161 -14.27 11.58 -2.29
CA SER A 161 -14.45 11.47 -0.84
C SER A 161 -13.11 11.17 -0.18
N SER A 162 -12.90 11.61 1.06
CA SER A 162 -11.69 11.23 1.81
C SER A 162 -11.85 9.82 2.40
N TYR A 163 -10.71 9.16 2.68
CA TYR A 163 -10.67 7.84 3.32
C TYR A 163 -11.53 7.76 4.58
N LYS A 164 -11.44 8.78 5.46
CA LYS A 164 -12.23 8.82 6.71
C LYS A 164 -13.73 8.76 6.44
N LYS A 165 -14.21 9.54 5.48
CA LYS A 165 -15.63 9.57 5.11
C LYS A 165 -16.06 8.25 4.46
N ALA A 166 -15.29 7.77 3.49
CA ALA A 166 -15.59 6.52 2.80
C ALA A 166 -15.63 5.32 3.76
N SER A 167 -14.72 5.24 4.74
CA SER A 167 -14.69 4.18 5.74
C SER A 167 -15.92 4.17 6.64
N VAL A 168 -16.46 5.35 6.99
CA VAL A 168 -17.68 5.45 7.82
C VAL A 168 -18.91 5.07 6.99
N ASP A 169 -19.01 5.59 5.77
CA ASP A 169 -20.14 5.29 4.87
C ASP A 169 -20.23 3.78 4.56
N GLY A 170 -19.08 3.15 4.28
CA GLY A 170 -19.00 1.72 4.01
C GLY A 170 -19.38 0.86 5.22
N LEU A 171 -18.93 1.26 6.42
CA LEU A 171 -19.34 0.59 7.66
C LEU A 171 -20.85 0.68 7.88
N TYR A 172 -21.43 1.87 7.67
CA TYR A 172 -22.85 2.10 7.88
C TYR A 172 -23.73 1.32 6.89
N ALA A 173 -23.32 1.27 5.62
CA ALA A 173 -24.01 0.46 4.61
C ALA A 173 -23.99 -1.05 4.95
N ARG A 174 -22.87 -1.57 5.48
CA ARG A 174 -22.82 -2.96 5.97
C ARG A 174 -23.76 -3.23 7.14
N GLN A 175 -23.88 -2.30 8.08
CA GLN A 175 -24.79 -2.45 9.23
C GLN A 175 -26.26 -2.57 8.80
N LYS A 176 -26.67 -1.84 7.74
CA LYS A 176 -28.04 -1.90 7.24
C LYS A 176 -28.43 -3.27 6.69
N ASN A 177 -27.53 -3.93 5.94
CA ASN A 177 -27.82 -5.24 5.37
C ASN A 177 -27.85 -6.35 6.44
N ASN A 178 -26.96 -6.31 7.44
CA ASN A 178 -26.95 -7.28 8.53
C ASN A 178 -28.25 -7.29 9.37
N ALA A 179 -28.95 -6.16 9.45
CA ALA A 179 -30.23 -6.08 10.16
C ALA A 179 -31.39 -6.78 9.44
N GLY A 180 -31.25 -7.08 8.14
CA GLY A 180 -32.30 -7.71 7.32
C GLY A 180 -32.31 -9.25 7.34
N ILE A 181 -31.36 -9.91 8.03
CA ILE A 181 -31.19 -11.38 7.99
C ILE A 181 -31.81 -12.07 9.22
N THR A 182 -32.49 -11.33 10.11
CA THR A 182 -33.21 -11.90 11.25
C THR A 182 -34.71 -11.93 10.98
N ASP A 183 -35.15 -12.79 10.06
CA ASP A 183 -36.51 -13.33 10.10
C ASP A 183 -36.59 -14.62 9.27
N GLY A 184 -36.19 -15.70 9.93
CA GLY A 184 -36.14 -17.04 9.36
C GLY A 184 -36.46 -18.12 10.38
N THR A 185 -37.39 -17.86 11.31
CA THR A 185 -37.94 -18.91 12.18
C THR A 185 -39.46 -18.99 12.00
N CYS A 186 -39.83 -19.76 10.97
CA CYS A 186 -41.09 -20.46 10.71
C CYS A 186 -42.34 -20.09 11.54
N ARG A 187 -43.35 -19.51 10.89
CA ARG A 187 -44.76 -19.66 11.27
C ARG A 187 -45.34 -20.89 10.58
N THR A 188 -45.46 -22.02 11.30
CA THR A 188 -46.63 -22.92 11.21
C THR A 188 -46.61 -23.97 12.33
N ASP A 189 -47.80 -24.13 12.93
CA ASP A 189 -48.32 -25.29 13.67
C ASP A 189 -47.85 -25.53 15.11
N CYS A 190 -48.74 -25.16 16.05
CA CYS A 190 -49.29 -26.08 17.05
C CYS A 190 -50.58 -25.44 17.62
N GLN A 191 -51.69 -25.68 16.94
CA GLN A 191 -52.97 -25.90 17.62
C GLN A 191 -52.86 -27.18 18.46
N ASP A 192 -53.64 -27.22 19.53
CA ASP A 192 -53.90 -28.35 20.43
C ASP A 192 -52.84 -28.70 21.49
N ALA A 193 -53.11 -28.28 22.72
CA ALA A 193 -53.39 -29.24 23.79
C ALA A 193 -54.26 -28.57 24.87
N ARG A 194 -55.30 -29.30 25.26
CA ARG A 194 -56.27 -29.00 26.32
C ARG A 194 -55.64 -28.70 27.68
#